data_AF-A0A395IYB1-F1
#
_entry.id   AF-A0A395IYB1-F1
#
_cell.length_a   1.000
_cell.length_b   1.000
_cell.length_c   1.000
_cell.angle_alpha   90.00
_cell.angle_beta   90.00
_cell.angle_gamma   90.00
#
_symmetry.space_group_name_H-M   'P 1'
#
loop_
_entity.id
_entity.type
_entity.pdbx_description
1 polymer ?
#
loop_
_entity_poly.entity_id
_entity_poly.type
_entity_poly.pdbx_seq_one_letter_code
_entity_poly.pdbx_strand_id
1 'polypeptide(L)' 'MASSSRIDSSLPAYAAHLRLTIIAADGLYKRDVFRFPDPFAVATLSGEQTKTTAVIKRTLNPYWKRNLRFTCE' A
#
# COMPACT_ATOMS: atom_id res chain seq x y z
N MET A 1 -9.34 44.21 -11.42
CA MET A 1 -8.46 43.10 -11.86
C MET A 1 -7.65 42.66 -10.65
N ALA A 2 -8.15 41.68 -9.90
CA ALA A 2 -7.46 41.18 -8.71
C ALA A 2 -6.51 40.05 -9.13
N SER A 3 -5.24 40.23 -8.77
CA SER A 3 -4.12 39.39 -9.16
C SER A 3 -4.34 37.92 -8.80
N SER A 4 -4.31 37.04 -9.82
CA SER A 4 -4.17 35.60 -9.62
C SER A 4 -2.89 35.32 -8.83
N SER A 5 -3.06 34.80 -7.62
CA SER A 5 -1.98 34.18 -6.85
C SER A 5 -1.40 33.03 -7.67
N ARG A 6 -0.27 33.32 -8.35
CA ARG A 6 0.57 32.31 -8.97
C ARG A 6 1.04 31.40 -7.85
N ILE A 7 0.48 30.20 -7.79
CA ILE A 7 1.05 29.11 -7.02
C ILE A 7 2.47 28.97 -7.54
N ASP A 8 3.44 29.30 -6.70
CA ASP A 8 4.86 29.20 -6.99
C ASP A 8 5.19 27.73 -7.23
N SER A 9 5.30 27.35 -8.50
CA SER A 9 5.60 26.00 -8.97
C SER A 9 7.08 25.64 -8.83
N SER A 10 7.85 26.35 -7.97
CA SER A 10 9.30 26.19 -7.84
C SER A 10 9.79 25.60 -6.51
N LEU A 11 8.90 25.26 -5.58
CA LEU A 11 9.28 24.30 -4.53
C LEU A 11 9.42 22.94 -5.21
N PRO A 12 10.55 22.21 -5.06
CA PRO A 12 10.58 20.82 -5.51
C PRO A 12 9.37 20.17 -4.85
N ALA A 13 8.44 19.63 -5.65
CA ALA A 13 7.35 18.81 -5.14
C ALA A 13 8.00 17.94 -4.08
N TYR A 14 7.69 18.19 -2.80
CA TYR A 14 8.47 17.66 -1.70
C TYR A 14 8.44 16.16 -1.92
N ALA A 15 9.53 15.57 -2.41
CA ALA A 15 9.55 14.20 -2.92
C ALA A 15 9.38 13.30 -1.70
N ALA A 16 8.13 13.15 -1.28
CA ALA A 16 7.81 12.69 0.04
C ALA A 16 7.90 11.18 -0.04
N HIS A 17 8.87 10.61 0.66
CA HIS A 17 8.98 9.17 0.68
C HIS A 17 8.03 8.59 1.72
N LEU A 18 6.96 7.95 1.26
CA LEU A 18 6.03 7.24 2.14
C LEU A 18 6.58 5.82 2.39
N ARG A 19 6.89 5.54 3.65
CA ARG A 19 7.33 4.20 4.08
C ARG A 19 6.17 3.47 4.73
N LEU A 20 5.66 2.45 4.04
CA LEU A 20 4.57 1.61 4.51
C LEU A 20 5.10 0.21 4.82
N THR A 21 4.86 -0.27 6.04
CA THR A 21 5.27 -1.62 6.45
C THR A 21 4.05 -2.48 6.71
N ILE A 22 3.85 -3.51 5.89
CA ILE A 22 2.77 -4.49 6.07
C ILE A 22 3.33 -5.63 6.92
N ILE A 23 2.89 -5.71 8.18
CA ILE A 23 3.40 -6.71 9.13
C ILE A 23 2.66 -8.03 8.93
N ALA A 24 1.35 -8.05 9.24
CA ALA A 24 0.53 -9.23 9.23
C ALA A 24 -0.95 -8.89 9.05
N ALA A 25 -1.76 -9.90 8.76
CA ALA A 25 -3.20 -9.88 8.97
C ALA A 25 -3.58 -11.03 9.92
N ASP A 26 -4.68 -10.87 10.65
CA ASP A 26 -5.20 -11.86 11.59
C ASP A 26 -6.71 -12.01 11.39
N GLY A 27 -7.22 -13.22 11.62
CA GLY A 27 -8.66 -13.49 11.55
C GLY A 27 -9.27 -13.37 10.16
N LEU A 28 -8.53 -13.71 9.10
CA LEU A 28 -9.10 -13.71 7.75
C LEU A 28 -10.29 -14.66 7.65
N TYR A 29 -11.33 -14.24 6.93
CA TYR A 29 -12.54 -15.02 6.78
C TYR A 29 -12.29 -16.30 5.96
N LYS A 30 -12.62 -17.45 6.55
CA LYS A 30 -12.56 -18.75 5.89
C LYS A 30 -13.89 -19.03 5.20
N ARG A 31 -13.98 -18.76 3.89
CA ARG A 31 -15.20 -19.00 3.10
C ARG A 31 -15.47 -20.49 2.86
N ASP A 32 -14.44 -21.31 2.68
CA ASP A 32 -14.55 -22.74 2.41
C ASP A 32 -13.99 -23.58 3.56
N VAL A 33 -14.77 -24.56 4.05
CA VAL A 33 -14.36 -25.43 5.17
C VAL A 33 -13.17 -26.33 4.79
N PHE A 34 -13.09 -26.75 3.52
CA PHE A 34 -12.09 -27.69 3.00
C PHE A 34 -10.87 -27.02 2.34
N ARG A 35 -10.92 -25.71 2.09
CA ARG A 35 -9.83 -24.98 1.43
C ARG A 35 -9.42 -23.80 2.28
N PHE A 36 -8.15 -23.76 2.66
CA PHE A 36 -7.60 -22.58 3.33
C PHE A 36 -7.39 -21.47 2.30
N PRO A 37 -7.69 -20.20 2.64
CA PRO A 37 -7.44 -19.09 1.74
C PRO A 37 -5.93 -18.86 1.58
N ASP A 38 -5.58 -18.23 0.45
CA ASP A 38 -4.22 -17.83 0.11
C ASP A 38 -4.15 -16.29 0.11
N PRO A 39 -4.04 -15.64 1.28
CA PRO A 39 -4.08 -14.19 1.38
C PRO A 39 -2.85 -13.49 0.79
N PHE A 40 -3.13 -12.32 0.21
CA PHE A 40 -2.15 -11.32 -0.23
C PHE A 40 -2.69 -9.92 0.03
N ALA A 41 -1.80 -8.95 0.21
CA ALA A 41 -2.16 -7.55 0.39
C ALA A 41 -1.71 -6.73 -0.83
N VAL A 42 -2.53 -5.77 -1.22
CA VAL A 42 -2.25 -4.81 -2.29
C VAL A 42 -2.30 -3.41 -1.68
N ALA A 43 -1.25 -2.63 -1.89
CA ALA A 43 -1.15 -1.24 -1.48
C ALA A 43 -0.94 -0.36 -2.71
N THR A 44 -1.87 0.56 -2.93
CA THR A 44 -1.84 1.49 -4.07
C THR A 44 -1.74 2.92 -3.54
N LEU A 45 -0.75 3.67 -4.03
CA LEU A 45 -0.57 5.10 -3.77
C LEU A 45 -0.98 5.90 -5.00
N SER A 46 -1.85 6.90 -4.81
CA SER A 46 -2.33 7.84 -5.84
C SER A 46 -2.89 7.21 -7.12
N GLY A 47 -3.26 5.92 -7.09
CA GLY A 47 -3.74 5.18 -8.26
C GLY A 47 -2.65 4.73 -9.25
N GLU A 48 -1.43 5.24 -9.12
CA GLU A 48 -0.33 4.97 -10.05
C GLU A 48 0.66 3.94 -9.51
N GLN A 49 1.04 4.05 -8.24
CA GLN A 49 2.02 3.15 -7.64
C GLN A 49 1.32 2.03 -6.88
N THR A 50 1.23 0.85 -7.49
CA THR A 50 0.70 -0.35 -6.83
C THR A 50 1.83 -1.30 -6.45
N LYS A 51 1.81 -1.77 -5.20
CA LYS A 51 2.74 -2.77 -4.67
C LYS A 51 1.98 -3.88 -3.97
N THR A 52 2.46 -5.11 -4.12
CA THR A 52 1.82 -6.30 -3.57
C THR A 52 2.75 -7.04 -2.63
N THR A 53 2.17 -7.78 -1.68
CA THR A 53 2.92 -8.72 -0.84
C THR A 53 2.99 -10.11 -1.47
N ALA A 54 3.88 -10.95 -0.96
CA ALA A 54 3.92 -12.36 -1.34
C ALA A 54 2.64 -13.06 -0.88
N VAL A 55 2.14 -14.00 -1.67
CA VAL A 55 1.01 -14.83 -1.26
C VAL A 55 1.48 -15.82 -0.20
N ILE A 56 0.84 -15.83 0.97
CA ILE A 56 1.10 -16.87 1.99
C ILE A 56 -0.01 -17.89 1.88
N LYS A 57 0.35 -19.11 1.50
CA LYS A 57 -0.63 -20.16 1.25
C LYS A 57 -1.17 -20.75 2.54
N ARG A 58 -2.43 -21.14 2.50
CA ARG A 58 -3.11 -21.93 3.53
C ARG A 58 -3.05 -21.34 4.95
N THR A 59 -3.25 -20.03 5.09
CA THR A 59 -3.25 -19.38 6.40
C THR A 59 -4.37 -18.36 6.53
N LEU A 60 -4.93 -18.25 7.73
CA LEU A 60 -5.83 -17.14 8.09
C LEU A 60 -5.07 -15.96 8.71
N ASN A 61 -3.81 -16.20 9.08
CA ASN A 61 -2.96 -15.29 9.82
C ASN A 61 -1.62 -15.09 9.07
N PRO A 62 -1.63 -14.42 7.90
CA PRO A 62 -0.42 -14.22 7.12
C PRO A 62 0.52 -13.21 7.79
N TYR A 63 1.81 -13.53 7.83
CA TYR A 63 2.88 -12.65 8.31
C TYR A 63 3.85 -12.32 7.17
N TRP A 64 3.79 -11.09 6.66
CA TRP A 64 4.60 -10.65 5.51
C TRP A 64 5.85 -9.88 5.90
N LYS A 65 5.78 -9.03 6.94
CA LYS A 65 6.83 -8.07 7.33
C LYS A 65 7.46 -7.36 6.12
N ARG A 66 6.61 -6.87 5.21
CA ARG A 66 7.02 -6.28 3.94
C ARG A 66 7.15 -4.76 4.06
N ASN A 67 8.34 -4.25 3.79
CA ASN A 67 8.60 -2.81 3.69
C ASN A 67 8.37 -2.33 2.26
N LEU A 68 7.43 -1.42 2.08
CA LEU A 68 7.09 -0.77 0.84
C LEU A 68 7.49 0.70 0.93
N ARG A 69 8.24 1.17 -0.07
CA ARG A 69 8.62 2.58 -0.20
C ARG A 69 7.89 3.16 -1.40
N PHE A 70 7.18 4.24 -1.22
CA PHE A 70 6.53 4.97 -2.29
C PHE A 70 7.12 6.37 -2.39
N THR A 71 7.15 6.93 -3.59
CA THR A 71 7.59 8.31 -3.83
C THR A 71 6.36 9.13 -4.14
N CYS A 72 6.01 10.11 -3.30
CA CYS A 72 4.96 11.05 -3.65
C CYS A 72 5.54 12.07 -4.62
N GLU A 73 5.00 12.10 -5.84
CA GLU A 73 5.25 13.15 -6.85
C GLU A 73 4.08 14.13 -6.86
#